data_AF-A0A9D0Y9L8-F1
#
_entry.id   AF-A0A9D0Y9L8-F1
#
_cell.length_a   1.000
_cell.length_b   1.000
_cell.length_c   1.000
_cell.angle_alpha   90.00
_cell.angle_beta   90.00
_cell.angle_gamma   90.00
#
_symmetry.space_group_name_H-M   'P 1'
#
loop_
_entity.id
_entity.type
_entity.pdbx_description
1 polymer ?
#
loop_
_entity_poly.entity_id
_entity_poly.type
_entity_poly.pdbx_seq_one_letter_code
_entity_poly.pdbx_strand_id
1 'polypeptide(L)'
;MIKTMHQSEPGPSVQYAYTAIVIPLVARITGIQSNFDVAAAAARTVLSSELRSQVLANNTISSLGIIGIERNDVDAIKEQYSALLLQAGTILTGFLANVDRILGPLSSAMGNLDQSTVHFEDAMAFCRKAGYLPELAWTCCDYADALLQREKERDRAMASRLLDESLTISTELGMRPLMERVTALQERADAQPVKASAYPD
;
A
#
# COMPACT_ATOMS: atom_id res chain seq x y z
N MET A 1 -22.47 3.28 2.22
CA MET A 1 -21.43 3.90 3.05
C MET A 1 -21.48 5.43 3.00
N ILE A 2 -21.17 6.08 1.88
CA ILE A 2 -21.20 7.55 1.76
C ILE A 2 -22.57 8.15 2.14
N LYS A 3 -23.67 7.61 1.61
CA LYS A 3 -25.03 8.04 1.96
C LYS A 3 -25.32 7.97 3.47
N THR A 4 -24.90 6.87 4.10
CA THR A 4 -25.08 6.63 5.54
C THR A 4 -24.23 7.58 6.38
N MET A 5 -23.00 7.87 5.93
CA MET A 5 -22.13 8.86 6.57
C MET A 5 -22.74 10.25 6.55
N HIS A 6 -23.28 10.71 5.41
CA HIS A 6 -23.94 12.02 5.30
C HIS A 6 -25.20 12.15 6.17
N GLN A 7 -25.80 11.05 6.60
CA GLN A 7 -26.94 11.03 7.51
C GLN A 7 -26.53 10.96 8.99
N SER A 8 -25.24 10.84 9.29
CA SER A 8 -24.69 10.71 10.64
C SER A 8 -24.03 12.02 11.07
N GLU A 9 -24.06 12.32 12.37
CA GLU A 9 -23.30 13.44 12.92
C GLU A 9 -21.79 13.29 12.64
N PRO A 10 -21.09 14.36 12.22
CA PRO A 10 -19.64 14.33 12.04
C PRO A 10 -18.92 13.94 13.33
N GLY A 11 -18.08 12.91 13.26
CA GLY A 11 -17.29 12.46 14.40
C GLY A 11 -16.55 11.14 14.12
N PRO A 12 -15.91 10.54 15.14
CA PRO A 12 -15.15 9.30 15.01
C PRO A 12 -16.08 8.07 14.96
N SER A 13 -17.21 8.18 14.27
CA SER A 13 -18.18 7.09 14.16
C SER A 13 -17.70 6.03 13.17
N VAL A 14 -18.30 4.84 13.28
CA VAL A 14 -18.05 3.72 12.36
C VAL A 14 -18.32 4.14 10.91
N GLN A 15 -19.33 4.96 10.65
CA GLN A 15 -19.68 5.40 9.29
C GLN A 15 -18.57 6.25 8.66
N TYR A 16 -17.99 7.19 9.42
CA TYR A 16 -16.88 8.01 8.96
C TYR A 16 -15.60 7.18 8.81
N ALA A 17 -15.28 6.35 9.81
CA ALA A 17 -14.10 5.49 9.77
C ALA A 17 -14.14 4.51 8.59
N TYR A 18 -15.25 3.79 8.37
CA TYR A 18 -15.36 2.90 7.22
C TYR A 18 -15.31 3.66 5.90
N THR A 19 -15.86 4.88 5.82
CA THR A 19 -15.75 5.71 4.61
C THR A 19 -14.31 6.05 4.29
N ALA A 20 -13.54 6.45 5.30
CA ALA A 20 -12.12 6.73 5.15
C ALA A 20 -11.30 5.50 4.73
N ILE A 21 -11.65 4.31 5.23
CA ILE A 21 -10.85 3.08 5.08
C ILE A 21 -11.18 2.32 3.79
N VAL A 22 -12.47 2.10 3.50
CA VAL A 22 -12.90 1.18 2.43
C VAL A 22 -12.69 1.79 1.04
N ILE A 23 -12.84 3.11 0.88
CA ILE A 23 -12.68 3.76 -0.43
C ILE A 23 -11.25 3.55 -0.97
N PRO A 24 -10.17 3.87 -0.23
CA PRO A 24 -8.80 3.62 -0.69
C PRO A 24 -8.47 2.14 -0.82
N LEU A 25 -9.04 1.27 0.03
CA LEU A 25 -8.89 -0.19 -0.11
C LEU A 25 -9.42 -0.69 -1.46
N VAL A 26 -10.65 -0.30 -1.81
CA VAL A 26 -11.27 -0.71 -3.07
C VAL A 26 -10.48 -0.17 -4.25
N ALA A 27 -10.02 1.09 -4.18
CA ALA A 27 -9.17 1.64 -5.21
C ALA A 27 -7.86 0.87 -5.37
N ARG A 28 -7.24 0.41 -4.27
CA ARG A 28 -6.04 -0.41 -4.32
C ARG A 28 -6.26 -1.78 -4.96
N ILE A 29 -7.38 -2.43 -4.65
CA ILE A 29 -7.72 -3.76 -5.18
C ILE A 29 -8.12 -3.67 -6.65
N THR A 30 -8.91 -2.66 -7.02
CA THR A 30 -9.55 -2.57 -8.35
C THR A 30 -8.83 -1.63 -9.32
N GLY A 31 -7.90 -0.81 -8.84
CA GLY A 31 -7.31 0.30 -9.60
C GLY A 31 -8.25 1.50 -9.81
N ILE A 32 -9.53 1.40 -9.41
CA ILE A 32 -10.52 2.45 -9.66
C ILE A 32 -10.43 3.52 -8.59
N GLN A 33 -9.84 4.66 -8.95
CA GLN A 33 -9.74 5.82 -8.07
C GLN A 33 -11.02 6.64 -8.12
N SER A 34 -11.83 6.56 -7.08
CA SER A 34 -13.05 7.37 -6.95
C SER A 34 -13.28 7.77 -5.51
N ASN A 35 -13.89 8.94 -5.30
CA ASN A 35 -14.32 9.42 -3.98
C ASN A 35 -13.19 9.65 -2.95
N PHE A 36 -11.94 9.85 -3.39
CA PHE A 36 -10.83 10.13 -2.48
C PHE A 36 -10.99 11.42 -1.68
N ASP A 37 -11.65 12.44 -2.23
CA ASP A 37 -11.98 13.66 -1.46
C ASP A 37 -12.92 13.34 -0.29
N VAL A 38 -13.93 12.49 -0.52
CA VAL A 38 -14.87 12.06 0.51
C VAL A 38 -14.15 11.24 1.58
N ALA A 39 -13.29 10.31 1.16
CA ALA A 39 -12.49 9.50 2.08
C ALA A 39 -11.54 10.37 2.93
N ALA A 40 -10.84 11.32 2.30
CA ALA A 40 -9.92 12.22 2.98
C ALA A 40 -10.64 13.17 3.94
N ALA A 41 -11.82 13.68 3.57
CA ALA A 41 -12.65 14.48 4.47
C ALA A 41 -13.12 13.66 5.68
N ALA A 42 -13.62 12.44 5.43
CA ALA A 42 -14.06 11.56 6.51
C ALA A 42 -12.91 11.21 7.46
N ALA A 43 -11.73 10.95 6.90
CA ALA A 43 -10.51 10.67 7.64
C ALA A 43 -10.13 11.81 8.59
N ARG A 44 -10.11 13.05 8.10
CA ARG A 44 -9.83 14.23 8.92
C ARG A 44 -10.85 14.40 10.05
N THR A 45 -12.13 14.15 9.78
CA THR A 45 -13.19 14.20 10.81
C THR A 45 -12.97 13.17 11.93
N VAL A 46 -12.53 11.94 11.59
CA VAL A 46 -12.19 10.93 12.60
C VAL A 46 -10.97 11.38 13.41
N LEU A 47 -9.93 11.87 12.75
CA LEU A 47 -8.67 12.24 13.38
C LEU A 47 -8.77 13.50 14.24
N SER A 48 -9.68 14.43 13.93
CA SER A 48 -9.87 15.66 14.72
C SER A 48 -10.55 15.43 16.08
N SER A 49 -11.11 14.24 16.32
CA SER A 49 -11.81 13.95 17.58
C SER A 49 -10.83 13.49 18.68
N GLU A 50 -10.96 14.06 19.87
CA GLU A 50 -10.24 13.61 21.07
C GLU A 50 -10.67 12.21 21.53
N LEU A 51 -11.89 11.79 21.17
CA LEU A 51 -12.47 10.48 21.51
C LEU A 51 -12.14 9.40 20.48
N ARG A 52 -11.22 9.65 19.55
CA ARG A 52 -10.88 8.72 18.47
C ARG A 52 -10.29 7.42 19.02
N SER A 53 -10.76 6.28 18.49
CA SER A 53 -10.10 4.99 18.72
C SER A 53 -8.76 4.97 17.99
N GLN A 54 -7.69 4.60 18.69
CA GLN A 54 -6.35 4.52 18.09
C GLN A 54 -6.29 3.50 16.94
N VAL A 55 -7.06 2.40 17.04
CA VAL A 55 -7.16 1.39 15.98
C VAL A 55 -7.74 2.00 14.70
N LEU A 56 -8.82 2.78 14.82
CA LEU A 56 -9.44 3.45 13.68
C LEU A 56 -8.57 4.60 13.15
N ALA A 57 -7.87 5.30 14.04
CA ALA A 57 -6.92 6.34 13.66
C ALA A 57 -5.79 5.79 12.80
N ASN A 58 -5.14 4.68 13.18
CA ASN A 58 -4.05 4.07 12.40
C ASN A 58 -4.50 3.65 10.99
N ASN A 59 -5.68 3.06 10.86
CA ASN A 59 -6.25 2.72 9.54
C ASN A 59 -6.52 3.97 8.68
N THR A 60 -7.00 5.04 9.32
CA THR A 60 -7.32 6.31 8.67
C THR A 60 -6.07 7.06 8.22
N ILE A 61 -5.03 7.08 9.05
CA ILE A 61 -3.69 7.61 8.74
C ILE A 61 -3.10 6.87 7.53
N SER A 62 -3.16 5.54 7.52
CA SER A 62 -2.71 4.72 6.39
C SER A 62 -3.44 5.05 5.09
N SER A 63 -4.76 5.25 5.19
CA SER A 63 -5.61 5.62 4.06
C SER A 63 -5.26 7.00 3.50
N LEU A 64 -5.00 7.98 4.37
CA LEU A 64 -4.52 9.31 3.98
C LEU A 64 -3.15 9.25 3.32
N GLY A 65 -2.24 8.39 3.80
CA GLY A 65 -0.93 8.20 3.18
C GLY A 65 -1.05 7.69 1.74
N ILE A 66 -1.92 6.70 1.49
CA ILE A 66 -2.19 6.19 0.14
C ILE A 66 -2.76 7.30 -0.75
N ILE A 67 -3.75 8.06 -0.26
CA ILE A 67 -4.31 9.19 -1.01
C ILE A 67 -3.24 10.25 -1.31
N GLY A 68 -2.30 10.48 -0.38
CA GLY A 68 -1.16 11.37 -0.56
C GLY A 68 -0.26 10.93 -1.71
N ILE A 69 0.07 9.64 -1.80
CA ILE A 69 0.84 9.07 -2.93
C ILE A 69 0.15 9.36 -4.26
N GLU A 70 -1.15 9.07 -4.36
CA GLU A 70 -1.93 9.26 -5.59
C GLU A 70 -2.03 10.75 -6.00
N ARG A 71 -1.95 11.66 -5.03
CA ARG A 71 -1.94 13.12 -5.26
C ARG A 71 -0.55 13.71 -5.42
N ASN A 72 0.49 12.90 -5.27
CA ASN A 72 1.87 13.36 -5.16
C ASN A 72 2.06 14.45 -4.08
N ASP A 73 1.32 14.33 -2.97
CA ASP A 73 1.37 15.25 -1.82
C ASP A 73 2.44 14.78 -0.84
N VAL A 74 3.67 15.23 -1.07
CA VAL A 74 4.86 14.79 -0.32
C VAL A 74 4.76 15.17 1.17
N ASP A 75 4.11 16.28 1.51
CA ASP A 75 3.98 16.71 2.91
C ASP A 75 2.98 15.81 3.65
N ALA A 76 1.84 15.50 3.04
CA ALA A 76 0.90 14.54 3.60
C ALA A 76 1.54 13.15 3.76
N ILE A 77 2.34 12.70 2.77
CA ILE A 77 3.06 11.42 2.83
C ILE A 77 4.01 11.38 4.04
N LYS A 78 4.82 12.43 4.25
CA LYS A 78 5.74 12.53 5.39
C LYS A 78 5.03 12.50 6.73
N GLU A 79 3.93 13.24 6.84
CA GLU A 79 3.11 13.28 8.06
C GLU A 79 2.59 11.88 8.39
N GLN A 80 1.97 11.20 7.41
CA GLN A 80 1.38 9.89 7.65
C GLN A 80 2.44 8.80 7.88
N TYR A 81 3.58 8.85 7.18
CA TYR A 81 4.71 7.96 7.44
C TYR A 81 5.18 8.08 8.88
N SER A 82 5.40 9.31 9.36
CA SER A 82 5.86 9.58 10.73
C SER A 82 4.87 9.07 11.78
N ALA A 83 3.57 9.25 11.53
CA ALA A 83 2.51 8.78 12.42
C ALA A 83 2.40 7.24 12.48
N LEU A 84 2.74 6.53 11.40
CA LEU A 84 2.67 5.07 11.33
C LEU A 84 3.95 4.36 11.77
N LEU A 85 5.08 5.06 11.82
CA LEU A 85 6.38 4.43 12.07
C LEU A 85 6.42 3.65 13.39
N LEU A 86 5.77 4.15 14.45
CA LEU A 86 5.68 3.47 15.74
C LEU A 86 4.89 2.15 15.70
N GLN A 87 4.14 1.91 14.63
CA GLN A 87 3.34 0.72 14.41
C GLN A 87 3.98 -0.25 13.40
N ALA A 88 5.22 -0.01 12.97
CA ALA A 88 5.98 -0.94 12.16
C ALA A 88 6.01 -2.34 12.81
N GLY A 89 5.95 -3.39 11.99
CA GLY A 89 5.87 -4.79 12.39
C GLY A 89 4.49 -5.26 12.86
N THR A 90 3.46 -4.42 12.80
CA THR A 90 2.10 -4.76 13.26
C THR A 90 1.09 -4.88 12.11
N ILE A 91 -0.07 -5.45 12.42
CA ILE A 91 -1.20 -5.58 11.50
C ILE A 91 -2.24 -4.50 11.81
N LEU A 92 -2.69 -3.81 10.77
CA LEU A 92 -3.84 -2.92 10.82
C LEU A 92 -5.14 -3.72 10.84
N THR A 93 -5.71 -3.88 12.04
CA THR A 93 -6.99 -4.53 12.25
C THR A 93 -8.09 -3.75 11.52
N GLY A 94 -8.74 -4.39 10.55
CA GLY A 94 -9.76 -3.79 9.66
C GLY A 94 -9.36 -3.82 8.19
N PHE A 95 -8.09 -3.59 7.89
CA PHE A 95 -7.52 -3.71 6.53
C PHE A 95 -6.82 -5.06 6.31
N LEU A 96 -6.49 -5.77 7.40
CA LEU A 96 -5.65 -6.98 7.41
C LEU A 96 -4.33 -6.79 6.66
N ALA A 97 -3.80 -5.57 6.68
CA ALA A 97 -2.51 -5.24 6.10
C ALA A 97 -1.44 -5.04 7.16
N ASN A 98 -0.23 -5.46 6.84
CA ASN A 98 0.95 -5.16 7.61
C ASN A 98 1.31 -3.67 7.42
N VAL A 99 1.65 -2.99 8.51
CA VAL A 99 1.99 -1.56 8.48
C VAL A 99 3.21 -1.29 7.62
N ASP A 100 4.21 -2.18 7.61
CA ASP A 100 5.42 -2.00 6.80
C ASP A 100 5.11 -2.06 5.30
N ARG A 101 4.11 -2.85 4.87
CA ARG A 101 3.65 -2.83 3.48
C ARG A 101 3.11 -1.45 3.06
N ILE A 102 2.59 -0.66 4.01
CA ILE A 102 2.15 0.73 3.77
C ILE A 102 3.33 1.71 3.87
N LEU A 103 4.24 1.50 4.81
CA LEU A 103 5.43 2.34 4.99
C LEU A 103 6.39 2.25 3.80
N GLY A 104 6.46 1.11 3.10
CA GLY A 104 7.27 0.91 1.89
C GLY A 104 6.97 1.95 0.80
N PRO A 105 5.75 1.98 0.23
CA PRO A 105 5.37 2.96 -0.79
C PRO A 105 5.50 4.42 -0.33
N LEU A 106 5.18 4.71 0.94
CA LEU A 106 5.37 6.07 1.50
C LEU A 106 6.85 6.45 1.52
N SER A 107 7.72 5.54 1.94
CA SER A 107 9.17 5.73 1.92
C SER A 107 9.70 5.94 0.50
N SER A 108 9.24 5.12 -0.45
CA SER A 108 9.60 5.27 -1.87
C SER A 108 9.18 6.63 -2.44
N ALA A 109 7.95 7.09 -2.13
CA ALA A 109 7.46 8.38 -2.58
C ALA A 109 8.22 9.58 -1.97
N MET A 110 8.84 9.40 -0.80
CA MET A 110 9.78 10.37 -0.21
C MET A 110 11.20 10.28 -0.79
N GLY A 111 11.47 9.38 -1.74
CA GLY A 111 12.80 9.12 -2.31
C GLY A 111 13.69 8.22 -1.46
N ASN A 112 13.21 7.70 -0.33
CA ASN A 112 13.95 6.86 0.59
C ASN A 112 13.83 5.39 0.18
N LEU A 113 14.44 5.04 -0.95
CA LEU A 113 14.28 3.74 -1.59
C LEU A 113 14.87 2.57 -0.78
N ASP A 114 15.97 2.78 -0.07
CA ASP A 114 16.60 1.73 0.74
C ASP A 114 15.75 1.42 1.99
N GLN A 115 15.19 2.46 2.61
CA GLN A 115 14.25 2.30 3.71
C GLN A 115 12.94 1.63 3.24
N SER A 116 12.49 1.92 2.01
CA SER A 116 11.35 1.22 1.41
C SER A 116 11.61 -0.28 1.28
N THR A 117 12.82 -0.68 0.86
CA THR A 117 13.22 -2.10 0.79
C THR A 117 13.12 -2.77 2.16
N VAL A 118 13.65 -2.14 3.21
CA VAL A 118 13.60 -2.68 4.59
C VAL A 118 12.16 -2.95 5.01
N HIS A 119 11.25 -1.99 4.81
CA HIS A 119 9.84 -2.17 5.16
C HIS A 119 9.19 -3.34 4.41
N PHE A 120 9.42 -3.48 3.10
CA PHE A 120 8.87 -4.61 2.36
C PHE A 120 9.42 -5.96 2.83
N GLU A 121 10.72 -6.04 3.11
CA GLU A 121 11.35 -7.26 3.61
C GLU A 121 10.82 -7.65 5.00
N ASP A 122 10.62 -6.68 5.89
CA ASP A 122 10.03 -6.88 7.21
C ASP A 122 8.57 -7.36 7.12
N ALA A 123 7.75 -6.74 6.25
CA ALA A 123 6.38 -7.19 5.99
C ALA A 123 6.35 -8.65 5.47
N MET A 124 7.21 -9.00 4.52
CA MET A 124 7.30 -10.35 3.98
C MET A 124 7.74 -11.36 5.04
N ALA A 125 8.76 -11.02 5.85
CA ALA A 125 9.23 -11.85 6.94
C ALA A 125 8.12 -12.11 7.98
N PHE A 126 7.37 -11.06 8.32
CA PHE A 126 6.19 -11.17 9.18
C PHE A 126 5.17 -12.14 8.58
N CYS A 127 4.75 -11.93 7.33
CA CYS A 127 3.71 -12.73 6.70
C CYS A 127 4.10 -14.19 6.53
N ARG A 128 5.36 -14.48 6.19
CA ARG A 128 5.88 -15.86 6.11
C ARG A 128 5.86 -16.54 7.47
N LYS A 129 6.27 -15.84 8.52
CA LYS A 129 6.23 -16.37 9.90
C LYS A 129 4.80 -16.63 10.37
N ALA A 130 3.86 -15.75 10.03
CA ALA A 130 2.46 -15.84 10.46
C ALA A 130 1.57 -16.71 9.54
N GLY A 131 2.06 -17.10 8.36
CA GLY A 131 1.28 -17.83 7.35
C GLY A 131 0.22 -16.97 6.64
N TYR A 132 0.38 -15.64 6.60
CA TYR A 132 -0.60 -14.72 6.00
C TYR A 132 -0.37 -14.60 4.49
N LEU A 133 -0.75 -15.65 3.76
CA LEU A 133 -0.51 -15.77 2.31
C LEU A 133 -1.11 -14.63 1.47
N PRO A 134 -2.38 -14.18 1.67
CA PRO A 134 -2.91 -13.07 0.88
C PRO A 134 -2.09 -11.79 1.02
N GLU A 135 -1.67 -11.46 2.25
CA GLU A 135 -0.87 -10.27 2.52
C GLU A 135 0.56 -10.42 2.00
N LEU A 136 1.14 -11.62 2.08
CA LEU A 136 2.44 -11.90 1.46
C LEU A 136 2.41 -11.64 -0.05
N ALA A 137 1.37 -12.12 -0.75
CA ALA A 137 1.24 -11.91 -2.19
C ALA A 137 1.13 -10.42 -2.55
N TRP A 138 0.28 -9.66 -1.85
CA TRP A 138 0.19 -8.21 -2.04
C TRP A 138 1.53 -7.51 -1.76
N THR A 139 2.23 -7.90 -0.70
CA THR A 139 3.55 -7.34 -0.36
C THR A 139 4.58 -7.60 -1.46
N CYS A 140 4.64 -8.83 -1.99
CA CYS A 140 5.55 -9.17 -3.08
C CYS A 140 5.26 -8.34 -4.35
N CYS A 141 3.99 -8.19 -4.71
CA CYS A 141 3.57 -7.38 -5.86
C CYS A 141 3.94 -5.91 -5.68
N ASP A 142 3.66 -5.33 -4.51
CA ASP A 142 3.96 -3.93 -4.20
C ASP A 142 5.49 -3.67 -4.17
N TYR A 143 6.26 -4.61 -3.62
CA TYR A 143 7.71 -4.50 -3.59
C TYR A 143 8.32 -4.61 -4.99
N ALA A 144 7.83 -5.53 -5.82
CA ALA A 144 8.25 -5.64 -7.21
C ALA A 144 7.98 -4.35 -8.00
N ASP A 145 6.80 -3.74 -7.83
CA ASP A 145 6.46 -2.45 -8.45
C ASP A 145 7.47 -1.36 -8.04
N ALA A 146 7.78 -1.24 -6.74
CA ALA A 146 8.77 -0.29 -6.24
C ALA A 146 10.18 -0.54 -6.80
N LEU A 147 10.60 -1.80 -6.94
CA LEU A 147 11.89 -2.15 -7.55
C LEU A 147 11.96 -1.80 -9.04
N LEU A 148 10.88 -2.02 -9.77
CA LEU A 148 10.79 -1.66 -11.20
C LEU A 148 10.86 -0.14 -11.43
N GLN A 149 10.35 0.67 -10.49
CA GLN A 149 10.44 2.13 -10.55
C GLN A 149 11.88 2.66 -10.34
N ARG A 150 12.76 1.90 -9.66
CA ARG A 150 14.16 2.30 -9.43
C ARG A 150 15.03 2.16 -10.70
N GLU A 151 14.55 1.45 -11.72
CA GLU A 151 15.23 1.17 -13.01
C GLU A 151 16.68 0.63 -12.88
N LYS A 152 17.01 -0.10 -11.81
CA LYS A 152 18.32 -0.77 -11.65
C LYS A 152 18.25 -2.21 -12.14
N GLU A 153 19.26 -2.64 -12.92
CA GLU A 153 19.28 -3.98 -13.51
C GLU A 153 19.23 -5.11 -12.46
N ARG A 154 19.93 -4.95 -11.33
CA ARG A 154 19.89 -5.90 -10.20
C ARG A 154 18.50 -6.01 -9.56
N ASP A 155 17.73 -4.93 -9.60
CA ASP A 155 16.40 -4.85 -8.98
C ASP A 155 15.35 -5.57 -9.85
N ARG A 156 15.59 -5.70 -11.17
CA ARG A 156 14.69 -6.43 -12.09
C ARG A 156 14.62 -7.93 -11.81
N ALA A 157 15.77 -8.58 -11.60
CA ALA A 157 15.79 -10.01 -11.28
C ALA A 157 15.12 -10.32 -9.93
N MET A 158 15.19 -9.38 -8.97
CA MET A 158 14.45 -9.49 -7.71
C MET A 158 12.95 -9.27 -7.93
N ALA A 159 12.57 -8.24 -8.69
CA ALA A 159 11.18 -7.94 -9.02
C ALA A 159 10.50 -9.12 -9.72
N SER A 160 11.15 -9.76 -10.70
CA SER A 160 10.62 -10.96 -11.37
C SER A 160 10.31 -12.08 -10.39
N ARG A 161 11.24 -12.40 -9.48
CA ARG A 161 11.03 -13.46 -8.47
C ARG A 161 9.87 -13.14 -7.53
N LEU A 162 9.73 -11.88 -7.14
CA LEU A 162 8.62 -11.42 -6.29
C LEU A 162 7.27 -11.50 -7.03
N LEU A 163 7.24 -11.14 -8.31
CA LEU A 163 6.04 -11.28 -9.15
C LEU A 163 5.64 -12.75 -9.31
N ASP A 164 6.59 -13.66 -9.50
CA ASP A 164 6.33 -15.09 -9.59
C ASP A 164 5.76 -15.67 -8.29
N GLU A 165 6.34 -15.29 -7.14
CA GLU A 165 5.83 -15.66 -5.81
C GLU A 165 4.40 -15.12 -5.59
N SER A 166 4.17 -13.85 -5.93
CA SER A 166 2.84 -13.23 -5.86
C SER A 166 1.83 -13.93 -6.77
N LEU A 167 2.21 -14.27 -8.01
CA LEU A 167 1.34 -14.94 -8.97
C LEU A 167 0.97 -16.34 -8.49
N THR A 168 1.94 -17.09 -7.97
CA THR A 168 1.73 -18.45 -7.43
C THR A 168 0.69 -18.42 -6.32
N ILE A 169 0.92 -17.60 -5.28
CA ILE A 169 0.00 -17.50 -4.14
C ILE A 169 -1.37 -16.98 -4.56
N SER A 170 -1.41 -15.94 -5.40
CA SER A 170 -2.68 -15.35 -5.84
C SER A 170 -3.50 -16.31 -6.72
N THR A 171 -2.84 -17.16 -7.51
CA THR A 171 -3.51 -18.21 -8.30
C THR A 171 -4.08 -19.30 -7.41
N GLU A 172 -3.30 -19.80 -6.44
CA GLU A 172 -3.76 -20.81 -5.47
C GLU A 172 -4.99 -20.33 -4.67
N LEU A 173 -5.03 -19.03 -4.34
CA LEU A 173 -6.10 -18.41 -3.57
C LEU A 173 -7.24 -17.81 -4.42
N GLY A 174 -7.13 -17.84 -5.75
CA GLY A 174 -8.13 -17.26 -6.67
C GLY A 174 -8.28 -15.74 -6.59
N MET A 175 -7.21 -15.02 -6.23
CA MET A 175 -7.18 -13.55 -6.06
C MET A 175 -7.10 -12.81 -7.39
N ARG A 176 -8.15 -12.90 -8.22
CA ARG A 176 -8.19 -12.35 -9.59
C ARG A 176 -7.65 -10.92 -9.75
N PRO A 177 -8.03 -9.93 -8.92
CA PRO A 177 -7.51 -8.56 -9.10
C PRO A 177 -6.00 -8.45 -8.91
N LEU A 178 -5.43 -9.26 -8.00
CA LEU A 178 -3.98 -9.30 -7.80
C LEU A 178 -3.28 -10.00 -8.96
N MET A 179 -3.87 -11.09 -9.49
CA MET A 179 -3.33 -11.78 -10.66
C MET A 179 -3.23 -10.84 -11.86
N GLU A 180 -4.29 -10.08 -12.15
CA GLU A 180 -4.30 -9.08 -13.23
C GLU A 180 -3.21 -8.00 -13.04
N ARG A 181 -3.04 -7.51 -11.81
CA ARG A 181 -1.99 -6.54 -11.49
C ARG A 181 -0.59 -7.12 -11.69
N VAL A 182 -0.35 -8.35 -11.24
CA VAL A 182 0.95 -9.02 -11.39
C VAL A 182 1.29 -9.22 -12.86
N THR A 183 0.34 -9.69 -13.68
CA THR A 183 0.55 -9.86 -15.12
C THR A 183 0.89 -8.53 -15.79
N ALA A 184 0.17 -7.45 -15.47
CA ALA A 184 0.46 -6.12 -16.03
C ALA A 184 1.87 -5.62 -15.64
N LEU A 185 2.34 -5.94 -14.43
CA LEU A 185 3.70 -5.61 -13.99
C LEU A 185 4.78 -6.44 -14.70
N GLN A 186 4.52 -7.74 -14.94
CA GLN A 186 5.41 -8.61 -15.72
C GLN A 186 5.55 -8.10 -17.15
N GLU A 187 4.44 -7.80 -17.83
CA GLU A 187 4.46 -7.21 -19.17
C GLU A 187 5.26 -5.90 -19.23
N ARG A 188 5.13 -5.05 -18.20
CA ARG A 188 5.88 -3.80 -18.11
C ARG A 188 7.38 -4.02 -17.88
N ALA A 189 7.75 -5.04 -17.11
CA ALA A 189 9.14 -5.42 -16.90
C ALA A 189 9.78 -5.94 -18.20
N ASP A 190 9.05 -6.74 -18.97
CA ASP A 190 9.50 -7.31 -20.25
C ASP A 190 9.57 -6.27 -21.38
N ALA A 191 8.65 -5.30 -21.39
CA ALA A 191 8.61 -4.25 -22.40
C ALA A 191 9.71 -3.19 -22.25
N GLN A 192 10.34 -3.07 -21.07
CA GLN A 192 11.47 -2.18 -20.89
C GLN A 192 12.74 -2.82 -21.46
N PRO A 193 13.40 -2.22 -22.47
CA PRO A 193 14.65 -2.77 -22.98
C PRO A 193 15.68 -2.84 -21.85
N VAL A 194 16.36 -3.99 -21.74
CA VAL A 194 17.63 -4.09 -21.02
C VAL A 194 18.57 -3.11 -21.70
N LYS A 195 18.81 -1.94 -21.08
CA LYS A 195 19.85 -1.03 -21.56
C LYS A 195 21.15 -1.81 -21.48
N ALA A 196 21.63 -2.29 -22.63
CA ALA A 196 22.93 -2.91 -22.75
C ALA A 196 23.94 -1.99 -22.07
N SER A 197 24.56 -2.51 -21.02
CA SER A 197 25.66 -1.83 -20.32
C SER A 197 26.72 -1.50 -21.36
N ALA A 198 26.75 -0.24 -21.81
CA ALA A 198 27.85 0.28 -22.60
C ALA A 198 29.06 0.38 -21.66
N TYR A 199 29.81 -0.71 -21.55
CA TYR A 199 31.22 -0.62 -21.21
C TYR A 199 31.99 -0.32 -22.49
N PRO A 200 32.90 0.67 -22.44
CA PRO A 200 34.18 0.57 -23.12
C PRO A 200 35.30 0.35 -22.10
N ASP A 201 36.37 -0.26 -22.61
CA ASP A 201 37.57 -0.78 -21.93
C ASP A 201 38.31 0.19 -20.98
#